data_AF-A0A7X3WMB8-F1
#
_entry.id   AF-A0A7X3WMB8-F1
#
_cell.length_a   1.000
_cell.length_b   1.000
_cell.length_c   1.000
_cell.angle_alpha   90.00
_cell.angle_beta   90.00
_cell.angle_gamma   90.00
#
_symmetry.space_group_name_H-M   'P 1'
#
loop_
_entity.id
_entity.type
_entity.pdbx_description
1 polymer ?
#
loop_
_entity_poly.entity_id
_entity_poly.type
_entity_poly.pdbx_seq_one_letter_code
_entity_poly.pdbx_strand_id
1 'polypeptide(L)'
;ALDYVRQAREPFDIVFLDPPFATDLDRQVLPVLVTRRLVRPPARVYVESPTDRILEFPGSLDCIREKTAGQVRYQLYALEDEIM
;
A
#
# COMPACT_ATOMS: atom_id res chain seq x y z
N ALA A 1 13.84 0.22 3.29
CA ALA A 1 12.40 0.48 3.37
C ALA A 1 11.71 -0.45 4.36
N LEU A 2 11.74 -1.78 4.15
CA LEU A 2 11.06 -2.74 5.03
C LEU A 2 11.47 -2.63 6.50
N ASP A 3 12.78 -2.52 6.79
CA ASP A 3 13.25 -2.39 8.18
C ASP A 3 12.79 -1.08 8.84
N TYR A 4 12.72 0.00 8.06
CA TYR A 4 12.16 1.26 8.55
C TYR A 4 10.67 1.11 8.90
N VAL A 5 9.87 0.52 8.00
CA VAL A 5 8.44 0.27 8.25
C VAL A 5 8.23 -0.67 9.43
N ARG A 6 9.13 -1.62 9.69
CA ARG A 6 9.11 -2.50 10.88
C ARG A 6 9.46 -1.78 12.19
N GLN A 7 10.15 -0.66 12.13
CA GLN A 7 10.57 0.11 13.31
C GLN A 7 9.74 1.38 13.51
N ALA A 8 9.04 1.84 12.48
CA ALA A 8 8.16 3.00 12.53
C ALA A 8 7.13 2.85 13.67
N ARG A 9 6.86 3.97 14.34
CA ARG A 9 5.92 4.06 15.47
C ARG A 9 4.75 5.01 15.20
N GLU A 10 4.91 5.89 14.21
CA GLU A 10 3.92 6.89 13.86
C GLU A 10 3.23 6.49 12.55
N PRO A 11 1.91 6.70 12.43
CA PRO A 11 1.20 6.51 11.18
C PRO A 11 1.65 7.51 10.11
N PHE A 12 1.52 7.09 8.85
CA PHE A 12 1.74 7.93 7.68
C PHE A 12 0.40 8.34 7.08
N ASP A 13 0.26 9.62 6.75
CA ASP A 13 -0.91 10.11 6.03
C ASP A 13 -0.85 9.75 4.54
N ILE A 14 0.34 9.64 3.97
CA ILE A 14 0.55 9.26 2.56
C ILE A 14 1.73 8.29 2.48
N VAL A 15 1.53 7.18 1.78
CA VAL A 15 2.58 6.19 1.47
C VAL A 15 2.72 6.07 -0.03
N PHE A 16 3.94 6.21 -0.53
CA PHE A 16 4.30 5.90 -1.91
C PHE A 16 5.13 4.62 -1.92
N LEU A 17 4.66 3.63 -2.66
CA LEU A 17 5.30 2.33 -2.79
C LEU A 17 5.54 2.03 -4.28
N ASP A 18 6.69 2.48 -4.76
CA ASP A 18 7.24 2.14 -6.07
C ASP A 18 8.48 1.25 -5.85
N PRO A 19 8.29 -0.06 -5.69
CA PRO A 19 9.40 -0.97 -5.43
C PRO A 19 10.24 -1.17 -6.70
N PRO A 20 11.55 -1.45 -6.59
CA PRO A 20 12.35 -1.85 -7.73
C PRO A 20 11.68 -3.00 -8.50
N PHE A 21 11.81 -2.96 -9.83
CA PHE A 21 11.11 -3.87 -10.73
C PHE A 21 11.32 -5.34 -10.34
N ALA A 22 10.23 -6.12 -10.39
CA ALA A 22 10.21 -7.55 -10.08
C ALA A 22 10.64 -7.95 -8.65
N THR A 23 10.67 -7.03 -7.68
CA THR A 23 10.81 -7.38 -6.27
C THR A 23 9.45 -7.72 -5.65
N ASP A 24 9.45 -8.52 -4.56
CA ASP A 24 8.26 -8.77 -3.72
C ASP A 24 8.22 -7.81 -2.52
N LEU A 25 8.73 -6.59 -2.68
CA LEU A 25 8.80 -5.62 -1.58
C LEU A 25 7.40 -5.11 -1.20
N ASP A 26 6.52 -4.96 -2.17
CA ASP A 26 5.10 -4.64 -1.98
C ASP A 26 4.40 -5.67 -1.09
N ARG A 27 4.58 -6.96 -1.39
CA ARG A 27 4.04 -8.08 -0.61
C ARG A 27 4.55 -8.11 0.83
N GLN A 28 5.73 -7.55 1.09
CA GLN A 28 6.32 -7.49 2.44
C GLN A 28 5.93 -6.23 3.20
N VAL A 29 5.86 -5.08 2.52
CA VAL A 29 5.60 -3.78 3.15
C VAL A 29 4.11 -3.61 3.45
N LEU A 30 3.24 -3.93 2.49
CA LEU A 30 1.79 -3.69 2.63
C LEU A 30 1.19 -4.38 3.86
N PRO A 31 1.49 -5.66 4.16
CA PRO A 31 0.99 -6.29 5.39
C PRO A 31 1.48 -5.61 6.66
N VAL A 32 2.74 -5.17 6.71
CA VAL A 32 3.30 -4.51 7.90
C VAL A 32 2.63 -3.15 8.11
N LEU A 33 2.35 -2.39 7.05
CA LEU A 33 1.66 -1.10 7.14
C LEU A 33 0.29 -1.24 7.81
N VAL A 34 -0.50 -2.23 7.38
CA VAL A 34 -1.86 -2.43 7.90
C VAL A 34 -1.84 -3.05 9.30
N THR A 35 -1.11 -4.15 9.49
CA THR A 35 -1.09 -4.88 10.78
C THR A 35 -0.52 -4.05 11.93
N ARG A 36 0.43 -3.15 11.65
CA ARG A 36 0.99 -2.22 12.66
C ARG A 36 0.23 -0.90 12.76
N ARG A 37 -0.92 -0.75 12.06
CA ARG A 37 -1.74 0.48 12.03
C ARG A 37 -0.93 1.73 11.66
N LEU A 38 0.04 1.57 10.76
CA LEU A 38 0.87 2.66 10.23
C LEU A 38 0.16 3.43 9.12
N VAL A 39 -1.01 2.97 8.70
CA VAL A 39 -1.96 3.69 7.85
C VAL A 39 -3.32 3.62 8.52
N ARG A 40 -3.99 4.77 8.60
CA ARG A 40 -5.33 4.93 9.20
C ARG A 40 -6.06 6.03 8.44
N PRO A 41 -7.40 6.04 8.38
CA PRO A 41 -8.11 7.16 7.77
C PRO A 41 -7.62 8.52 8.32
N PRO A 42 -7.44 9.54 7.46
CA PRO A 42 -7.76 9.58 6.03
C PRO A 42 -6.58 9.20 5.11
N ALA A 43 -5.66 8.33 5.55
CA ALA A 43 -4.43 8.03 4.82
C ALA A 43 -4.66 7.46 3.41
N ARG A 44 -3.63 7.61 2.58
CA ARG A 44 -3.61 7.12 1.20
C ARG A 44 -2.35 6.30 0.91
N VAL A 45 -2.51 5.19 0.19
CA VAL A 45 -1.40 4.33 -0.21
C VAL A 45 -1.37 4.25 -1.73
N TYR A 46 -0.35 4.82 -2.35
CA TYR A 46 -0.09 4.71 -3.78
C TYR A 46 0.90 3.56 -4.04
N VAL A 47 0.56 2.66 -4.95
CA VAL A 47 1.39 1.50 -5.30
C VAL A 47 1.57 1.40 -6.82
N GLU A 48 2.83 1.24 -7.24
CA GLU A 48 3.15 0.81 -8.60
C GLU A 48 3.49 -0.68 -8.62
N SER A 49 2.93 -1.43 -9.56
CA SER A 49 3.20 -2.85 -9.69
C SER A 49 3.08 -3.33 -11.14
N PRO A 50 3.73 -4.45 -11.51
CA PRO A 50 3.46 -5.12 -12.79
C PRO A 50 1.98 -5.48 -12.94
N THR A 51 1.44 -5.45 -14.16
CA THR A 51 0.02 -5.71 -14.42
C THR A 51 -0.45 -7.12 -14.04
N ASP A 52 0.44 -8.10 -13.98
CA ASP A 52 0.16 -9.47 -13.54
C ASP A 52 0.31 -9.66 -12.02
N ARG A 53 0.81 -8.65 -11.30
CA ARG A 53 0.91 -8.68 -9.84
C ARG A 53 -0.50 -8.62 -9.25
N ILE A 54 -0.76 -9.41 -8.22
CA ILE A 54 -1.94 -9.26 -7.36
C ILE A 54 -1.43 -8.66 -6.04
N LEU A 55 -1.96 -7.49 -5.69
CA LEU A 55 -1.69 -6.83 -4.41
C LEU A 55 -2.71 -7.33 -3.40
N GLU A 56 -2.21 -7.88 -2.29
CA GLU A 56 -3.02 -8.35 -1.18
C GLU A 56 -2.79 -7.44 0.03
N PHE A 57 -3.88 -6.99 0.62
CA PHE A 57 -3.86 -6.19 1.84
C PHE A 57 -4.60 -6.96 2.93
N PRO A 58 -3.99 -7.16 4.11
CA PRO A 58 -4.71 -7.73 5.23
C PRO A 58 -5.62 -6.67 5.86
N GLY A 59 -6.83 -6.46 5.34
CA GLY A 59 -7.83 -5.53 5.89
C GLY A 59 -8.65 -4.80 4.83
N SER A 60 -9.45 -3.82 5.25
CA SER A 60 -10.38 -3.03 4.43
C SER A 60 -9.69 -1.87 3.68
N LEU A 61 -8.69 -2.18 2.84
CA LEU A 61 -8.10 -1.21 1.92
C LEU A 61 -8.82 -1.30 0.57
N ASP A 62 -9.55 -0.26 0.21
CA ASP A 62 -10.24 -0.17 -1.06
C ASP A 62 -9.38 0.52 -2.11
N CYS A 63 -9.32 -0.08 -3.31
CA CYS A 63 -8.73 0.57 -4.47
C CYS A 63 -9.69 1.67 -4.95
N ILE A 64 -9.38 2.92 -4.65
CA ILE A 64 -10.22 4.07 -5.01
C ILE A 64 -9.87 4.66 -6.38
N ARG A 65 -8.65 4.38 -6.89
CA ARG A 65 -8.25 4.69 -8.27
C ARG A 65 -7.25 3.67 -8.79
N GLU A 66 -7.39 3.37 -10.07
CA GLU A 66 -6.49 2.47 -10.79
C GLU A 66 -6.25 3.00 -12.21
N LYS A 67 -5.01 2.89 -12.70
CA LYS A 67 -4.65 3.13 -14.09
C LYS A 67 -3.55 2.16 -14.52
N THR A 68 -3.53 1.81 -15.80
CA THR A 68 -2.48 1.00 -16.40
C THR A 68 -1.82 1.77 -17.54
N ALA A 69 -0.49 1.71 -17.62
CA ALA A 69 0.28 2.17 -18.78
C ALA A 69 1.34 1.12 -19.13
N GLY A 70 1.23 0.52 -20.31
CA GLY A 70 2.11 -0.58 -20.71
C GLY A 70 1.99 -1.77 -19.75
N GLN A 71 3.10 -2.15 -19.13
CA GLN A 71 3.19 -3.28 -18.19
C GLN A 71 3.14 -2.85 -16.71
N VAL A 72 2.85 -1.58 -16.43
CA VAL A 72 2.77 -1.04 -15.07
C VAL A 72 1.33 -0.63 -14.76
N ARG A 73 0.88 -1.01 -13.57
CA ARG A 73 -0.38 -0.61 -12.96
C ARG A 73 -0.11 0.29 -11.75
N TYR A 74 -0.82 1.39 -11.71
CA TYR A 74 -0.78 2.42 -10.66
C TYR A 74 -2.09 2.37 -9.89
N GLN A 75 -2.03 2.12 -8.59
CA GLN A 75 -3.20 1.96 -7.74
C GLN A 75 -3.13 2.90 -6.54
N LEU A 76 -4.26 3.48 -6.17
CA LEU A 76 -4.41 4.32 -4.99
C LEU A 76 -5.44 3.66 -4.07
N TYR A 77 -5.02 3.40 -2.84
CA TYR A 77 -5.85 2.78 -1.82
C TYR A 77 -6.20 3.75 -0.69
N ALA A 78 -7.36 3.55 -0.10
CA ALA A 78 -7.81 4.21 1.12
C ALA A 78 -8.35 3.16 2.11
N LEU A 79 -8.14 3.37 3.41
CA LEU A 79 -8.88 2.61 4.41
C LEU A 79 -10.30 3.17 4.47
N GLU A 80 -11.31 2.30 4.52
CA GLU A 80 -12.66 2.73 4.93
C GLU A 80 -12.57 3.37 6.32
N ASP A 81 -13.23 4.51 6.48
CA ASP A 81 -13.54 5.02 7.82
C ASP A 81 -14.50 4.02 8.47
N GLU A 82 -14.08 3.37 9.56
CA GLU A 82 -15.05 2.77 10.48
C GLU A 82 -15.93 3.93 10.99
N ILE A 83 -17.09 4.13 10.37
CA ILE A 83 -18.11 5.04 10.87
C ILE A 83 -18.52 4.49 12.24
N MET A 84 -18.09 5.19 13.30
CA MET A 84 -18.56 5.00 14.68
C MET A 84 -20.04 5.37 14.80
#